data_AF-A0A3M0XTA0-F1
#
_entry.id   AF-A0A3M0XTA0-F1
#
_cell.length_a   1.000
_cell.length_b   1.000
_cell.length_c   1.000
_cell.angle_alpha   90.00
_cell.angle_beta   90.00
_cell.angle_gamma   90.00
#
_symmetry.space_group_name_H-M   'P 1'
#
loop_
_entity.id
_entity.type
_entity.pdbx_description
1 polymer ?
#
loop_
_entity_poly.entity_id
_entity_poly.type
_entity_poly.pdbx_seq_one_letter_code
_entity_poly.pdbx_strand_id
1 'polypeptide(L)'
;MRGVRLRTSFKLPLVLLVIVMLASIGAVCAVAVAQTTPQRPFARVVEEWTTALDRAAQELAAPEISPARAQALQRRLRGIEAEARAIKADATAALAPLRSQLEALGPPPAEGDQPEAPEIAAERQRILQDITDYESRIKQADLAIARVKEISDQIAARTLQQSLDRLFRKFPSPLAPHTLKVAVPELVEIVGLLAGAPVEWWQGLSPEQRWRGLPYRLGALVLFALVVGWGGRWALLHWFGRTAAIERPSYARRLTGAVAHGLAQGLIPALIFGIILYGTTVPSNLLNGLFARMVAALSTVLILIVLAWAIPRAVLAPDWPAWRLLPISSTHARMITRRITFLAVVFGVDLFFALASANLVLSDALISLYTLITKVLEAAAILALLDVRLWQWEEEEKGPAAEAAPTPPGGEAPRRMRVSYWSMLRRLVGVAAIAAVIMAAIGYPNLSRYVIQNLLLSGLAVGVLFLIRGVIRELIGMALRARFVQVQLGLPHKIRSRYKFWLRVLLDFVVHVAGLVVILIIWGVPAETIAVWAADALQEIRIGNVTISLVDILVAVAVFTLVLILTRALQRMLAEQVFPHTDLDIGVRNSLSAGLGYV
;
A
#
# COMPACT_ATOMS: atom_id res chain seq x y z
N MET A 1 36.67 -7.00 -41.78
CA MET A 1 36.31 -5.58 -41.49
C MET A 1 34.87 -5.30 -41.92
N ARG A 2 33.95 -5.17 -40.97
CA ARG A 2 32.69 -4.39 -41.05
C ARG A 2 32.10 -4.37 -39.65
N GLY A 3 32.23 -3.23 -38.99
CA GLY A 3 31.88 -3.04 -37.58
C GLY A 3 30.37 -2.88 -37.39
N VAL A 4 29.82 -3.60 -36.42
CA VAL A 4 28.49 -3.36 -35.87
C VAL A 4 28.67 -2.71 -34.49
N ARG A 5 28.74 -1.38 -34.47
CA ARG A 5 28.53 -0.58 -33.25
C ARG A 5 27.02 -0.41 -33.08
N LEU A 6 26.42 -1.04 -32.06
CA LEU A 6 25.03 -0.76 -31.68
C LEU A 6 24.88 -0.61 -30.15
N ARG A 7 24.96 0.67 -29.77
CA ARG A 7 24.14 1.41 -28.79
C ARG A 7 23.98 0.83 -27.38
N THR A 8 24.82 1.33 -26.48
CA THR A 8 24.72 1.34 -25.01
C THR A 8 23.65 2.31 -24.45
N SER A 9 22.81 2.93 -25.28
CA SER A 9 21.97 4.07 -24.87
C SER A 9 20.63 3.72 -24.22
N PHE A 10 20.23 2.45 -24.14
CA PHE A 10 18.88 2.06 -23.68
C PHE A 10 18.76 1.69 -22.18
N LYS A 11 19.86 1.74 -21.42
CA LYS A 11 19.83 1.49 -19.96
C LYS A 11 19.54 2.75 -19.14
N LEU A 12 19.73 3.94 -19.70
CA LEU A 12 19.44 5.20 -19.03
C LEU A 12 17.94 5.42 -18.75
N PRO A 13 16.97 5.21 -19.66
CA PRO A 13 15.58 5.60 -19.40
C PRO A 13 14.90 4.74 -18.31
N LEU A 14 15.24 3.46 -18.20
CA LEU A 14 14.67 2.58 -17.17
C LEU A 14 15.28 2.86 -15.78
N VAL A 15 16.58 3.19 -15.74
CA VAL A 15 17.28 3.62 -14.52
C VAL A 15 16.82 5.02 -14.11
N LEU A 16 16.58 5.92 -15.07
CA LEU A 16 16.02 7.25 -14.81
C LEU A 16 14.59 7.15 -14.26
N LEU A 17 13.77 6.23 -14.77
CA LEU A 17 12.40 6.03 -14.27
C LEU A 17 12.38 5.46 -12.84
N VAL A 18 13.32 4.55 -12.51
CA VAL A 18 13.48 4.02 -11.15
C VAL A 18 14.10 5.06 -10.20
N ILE A 19 15.03 5.90 -10.68
CA ILE A 19 15.60 7.02 -9.92
C ILE A 19 14.56 8.13 -9.72
N VAL A 20 13.71 8.42 -10.70
CA VAL A 20 12.59 9.36 -10.55
C VAL A 20 11.53 8.82 -9.59
N MET A 21 11.32 7.50 -9.55
CA MET A 21 10.42 6.86 -8.57
C MET A 21 11.01 6.78 -7.16
N LEU A 22 12.34 6.65 -7.02
CA LEU A 22 13.04 6.73 -5.73
C LEU A 22 13.22 8.17 -5.25
N ALA A 23 13.41 9.12 -6.17
CA ALA A 23 13.47 10.55 -5.89
C ALA A 23 12.09 11.11 -5.54
N SER A 24 10.99 10.58 -6.10
CA SER A 24 9.64 10.97 -5.69
C SER A 24 9.24 10.44 -4.31
N ILE A 25 9.83 9.33 -3.85
CA ILE A 25 9.66 8.84 -2.47
C ILE A 25 10.55 9.63 -1.49
N GLY A 26 11.74 10.06 -1.91
CA GLY A 26 12.64 10.90 -1.10
C GLY A 26 12.22 12.38 -1.01
N ALA A 27 11.55 12.92 -2.04
CA ALA A 27 11.14 14.32 -2.10
C ALA A 27 9.90 14.66 -1.27
N VAL A 28 9.14 13.66 -0.80
CA VAL A 28 7.97 13.88 0.06
C VAL A 28 8.36 14.21 1.51
N CYS A 29 9.63 14.02 1.90
CA CYS A 29 10.09 14.28 3.28
C CYS A 29 10.89 15.59 3.47
N ALA A 30 11.07 16.43 2.44
CA ALA A 30 11.96 17.60 2.55
C ALA A 30 11.40 18.87 1.90
N VAL A 31 10.15 19.21 2.23
CA VAL A 31 9.63 20.56 2.01
C VAL A 31 8.94 21.02 3.30
N ALA A 32 9.73 21.19 4.35
CA ALA A 32 9.36 22.09 5.44
C ALA A 32 9.65 23.52 4.94
N VAL A 33 8.68 24.10 4.23
CA VAL A 33 8.71 25.54 3.99
C VAL A 33 8.49 26.18 5.35
N ALA A 34 9.52 26.81 5.91
CA ALA A 34 9.36 27.78 6.97
C ALA A 34 8.60 28.98 6.38
N GLN A 35 7.28 28.87 6.29
CA GLN A 35 6.42 30.01 6.07
C GLN A 35 6.27 30.72 7.40
N THR A 36 7.00 31.82 7.57
CA THR A 36 6.69 32.85 8.56
C THR A 36 5.31 33.42 8.23
N THR A 37 4.29 32.72 8.70
CA THR A 37 2.90 33.16 8.66
C THR A 37 2.80 34.39 9.58
N PRO A 38 2.06 35.45 9.19
CA PRO A 38 1.83 36.60 10.07
C PRO A 38 1.36 36.09 11.43
N GLN A 39 2.03 36.49 12.51
CA GLN A 39 1.69 36.06 13.88
C GLN A 39 0.25 36.45 14.18
N ARG A 40 -0.67 35.50 14.02
CA ARG A 40 -2.06 35.65 14.43
C ARG A 40 -2.05 35.73 15.96
N PRO A 41 -2.83 36.64 16.58
CA PRO A 41 -2.97 36.66 18.03
C PRO A 41 -3.44 35.29 18.51
N PHE A 42 -2.75 34.71 19.50
CA PHE A 42 -3.05 33.37 20.00
C PHE A 42 -4.50 33.22 20.46
N ALA A 43 -5.08 34.29 21.04
CA ALA A 43 -6.49 34.33 21.41
C ALA A 43 -7.44 34.03 20.24
N ARG A 44 -7.14 34.51 19.02
CA ARG A 44 -7.95 34.19 17.83
C ARG A 44 -7.79 32.75 17.41
N VAL A 45 -6.59 32.18 17.51
CA VAL A 45 -6.34 30.77 17.19
C VAL A 45 -7.18 29.87 18.11
N VAL A 46 -7.23 30.21 19.40
CA VAL A 46 -8.01 29.46 20.40
C VAL A 46 -9.50 29.59 20.13
N GLU A 47 -9.99 30.78 19.78
CA GLU A 47 -11.39 31.00 19.37
C GLU A 47 -11.76 30.23 18.10
N GLU A 48 -10.85 30.16 17.13
CA GLU A 48 -11.02 29.35 15.92
C GLU A 48 -11.09 27.86 16.26
N TRP A 49 -10.22 27.38 17.15
CA TRP A 49 -10.25 25.99 17.63
C TRP A 49 -11.54 25.66 18.36
N THR A 50 -11.97 26.48 19.33
CA THR A 50 -13.21 26.25 20.08
C THR A 50 -14.40 26.22 19.14
N THR A 51 -14.52 27.21 18.25
CA THR A 51 -15.59 27.28 17.26
C THR A 51 -15.59 26.05 16.33
N ALA A 52 -14.41 25.60 15.88
CA ALA A 52 -14.29 24.44 15.02
C ALA A 52 -14.67 23.13 15.74
N LEU A 53 -14.23 22.96 16.99
CA LEU A 53 -14.53 21.80 17.82
C LEU A 53 -16.00 21.76 18.23
N ASP A 54 -16.61 22.90 18.55
CA ASP A 54 -18.03 22.97 18.89
C ASP A 54 -18.92 22.66 17.68
N ARG A 55 -18.58 23.18 16.49
CA ARG A 55 -19.24 22.77 15.24
C ARG A 55 -19.06 21.29 14.96
N ALA A 56 -17.86 20.74 15.20
CA ALA A 56 -17.60 19.31 15.02
C ALA A 56 -18.48 18.45 15.94
N ALA A 57 -18.61 18.83 17.20
CA ALA A 57 -19.48 18.17 18.17
C ALA A 57 -20.97 18.27 17.79
N GLN A 58 -21.42 19.43 17.30
CA GLN A 58 -22.78 19.61 16.80
C GLN A 58 -23.07 18.77 15.55
N GLU A 59 -22.15 18.73 14.59
CA GLU A 59 -22.28 17.88 13.41
C GLU A 59 -22.32 16.40 13.77
N LEU A 60 -21.59 15.99 14.81
CA LEU A 60 -21.65 14.63 15.33
C LEU A 60 -23.03 14.29 15.91
N ALA A 61 -23.79 15.27 16.40
CA ALA A 61 -25.14 15.05 16.93
C ALA A 61 -26.17 14.63 15.86
N ALA A 62 -25.84 14.77 14.57
CA ALA A 62 -26.71 14.31 13.49
C ALA A 62 -26.96 12.78 13.56
N PRO A 63 -28.14 12.29 13.14
CA PRO A 63 -28.48 10.85 13.19
C PRO A 63 -27.56 9.99 12.32
N GLU A 64 -27.17 10.51 11.16
CA GLU A 64 -26.27 9.84 10.22
C GLU A 64 -25.10 10.72 9.84
N ILE A 65 -23.90 10.11 9.78
CA ILE A 65 -22.68 10.79 9.33
C ILE A 65 -22.21 10.05 8.08
N SER A 66 -22.17 10.76 6.95
CA SER A 66 -21.68 10.14 5.72
C SER A 66 -20.16 9.88 5.83
N PRO A 67 -19.63 8.81 5.21
CA PRO A 67 -18.19 8.52 5.26
C PRO A 67 -17.31 9.69 4.80
N ALA A 68 -17.75 10.41 3.75
CA ALA A 68 -17.05 11.60 3.26
C ALA A 68 -17.05 12.74 4.29
N ARG A 69 -18.16 12.94 5.01
CA ARG A 69 -18.28 13.93 6.09
C ARG A 69 -17.39 13.55 7.27
N ALA A 70 -17.41 12.28 7.71
CA ALA A 70 -16.55 11.78 8.78
C ALA A 70 -15.05 11.98 8.45
N GLN A 71 -14.64 11.66 7.22
CA GLN A 71 -13.27 11.89 6.76
C GLN A 71 -12.90 13.38 6.67
N ALA A 72 -13.83 14.25 6.26
CA ALA A 72 -13.60 15.69 6.26
C ALA A 72 -13.42 16.22 7.70
N LEU A 73 -14.24 15.73 8.63
CA LEU A 73 -14.17 16.11 10.04
C LEU A 73 -12.85 15.65 10.68
N GLN A 74 -12.47 14.38 10.48
CA GLN A 74 -11.17 13.87 10.95
C GLN A 74 -9.98 14.64 10.38
N ARG A 75 -9.99 15.00 9.09
CA ARG A 75 -8.92 15.82 8.49
C ARG A 75 -8.83 17.19 9.15
N ARG A 76 -9.96 17.82 9.44
CA ARG A 76 -9.99 19.12 10.13
C ARG A 76 -9.47 19.02 11.57
N LEU A 77 -9.88 17.98 12.30
CA LEU A 77 -9.41 17.70 13.66
C LEU A 77 -7.89 17.46 13.70
N ARG A 78 -7.33 16.70 12.76
CA ARG A 78 -5.87 16.51 12.64
C ARG A 78 -5.13 17.82 12.37
N GLY A 79 -5.72 18.74 11.60
CA GLY A 79 -5.15 20.07 11.39
C GLY A 79 -5.02 20.85 12.69
N ILE A 80 -6.08 20.87 13.50
CA ILE A 80 -6.10 21.52 14.82
C ILE A 80 -5.10 20.86 15.77
N GLU A 81 -5.06 19.52 15.80
CA GLU A 81 -4.14 18.77 16.65
C GLU A 81 -2.68 19.04 16.31
N ALA A 82 -2.35 19.10 15.02
CA ALA A 82 -1.00 19.41 14.55
C ALA A 82 -0.58 20.83 14.91
N GLU A 83 -1.47 21.81 14.71
CA GLU A 83 -1.24 23.21 15.07
C GLU A 83 -1.08 23.38 16.60
N ALA A 84 -1.95 22.76 17.40
CA ALA A 84 -1.88 22.80 18.85
C ALA A 84 -0.59 22.16 19.39
N ARG A 85 -0.16 21.03 18.81
CA ARG A 85 1.13 20.40 19.16
C ARG A 85 2.32 21.28 18.82
N ALA A 86 2.30 21.94 17.66
CA ALA A 86 3.37 22.87 17.27
C ALA A 86 3.46 24.05 18.25
N ILE A 87 2.33 24.70 18.55
CA ILE A 87 2.29 25.81 19.51
C ILE A 87 2.73 25.37 20.90
N LYS A 88 2.31 24.18 21.35
CA LYS A 88 2.76 23.63 22.63
C LYS A 88 4.27 23.43 22.65
N ALA A 89 4.86 22.88 21.58
CA ALA A 89 6.30 22.67 21.49
C ALA A 89 7.06 23.99 21.52
N ASP A 90 6.61 24.99 20.74
CA ASP A 90 7.21 26.33 20.68
C ASP A 90 7.12 27.05 22.04
N ALA A 91 5.95 27.01 22.69
CA ALA A 91 5.74 27.59 24.00
C ALA A 91 6.59 26.92 25.08
N THR A 92 6.74 25.60 25.02
CA THR A 92 7.59 24.83 25.97
C THR A 92 9.06 25.19 25.79
N ALA A 93 9.52 25.33 24.54
CA ALA A 93 10.90 25.74 24.24
C ALA A 93 11.20 27.18 24.72
N ALA A 94 10.23 28.10 24.61
CA ALA A 94 10.36 29.47 25.09
C ALA A 94 10.35 29.59 26.63
N LEU A 95 9.75 28.63 27.32
CA LEU A 95 9.59 28.64 28.79
C LEU A 95 10.90 28.33 29.53
N ALA A 96 11.74 27.47 28.97
CA ALA A 96 13.02 27.07 29.57
C ALA A 96 13.99 28.24 29.85
N PRO A 97 14.30 29.14 28.90
CA PRO A 97 15.17 30.29 29.16
C PRO A 97 14.55 31.29 30.15
N LEU A 98 13.23 31.51 30.11
CA LEU A 98 12.54 32.42 31.02
C LEU A 98 12.62 31.94 32.48
N ARG A 99 12.45 30.64 32.72
CA ARG A 99 12.64 30.05 34.05
C ARG A 99 14.08 30.20 34.54
N SER A 100 15.06 29.99 33.67
CA SER A 100 16.48 30.21 34.01
C SER A 100 16.78 31.68 34.35
N GLN A 101 16.17 32.64 33.64
CA GLN A 101 16.29 34.07 33.97
C GLN A 101 15.64 34.42 35.31
N LEU A 102 14.46 33.86 35.60
CA LEU A 102 13.80 34.04 36.89
C LEU A 102 14.62 33.45 38.05
N GLU A 103 15.24 32.29 37.86
CA GLU A 103 16.14 31.67 38.83
C GLU A 103 17.40 32.52 39.06
N ALA A 104 17.97 33.10 38.00
CA ALA A 104 19.12 33.99 38.09
C ALA A 104 18.84 35.29 38.87
N LEU A 105 17.59 35.77 38.84
CA LEU A 105 17.12 36.91 39.64
C LEU A 105 16.97 36.58 41.14
N GLY A 106 17.00 35.30 41.53
CA GLY A 106 16.83 34.87 42.92
C GLY A 106 15.40 35.03 43.46
N PRO A 107 15.14 34.65 44.72
CA PRO A 107 13.81 34.80 45.34
C PRO A 107 13.48 36.27 45.61
N PRO A 108 12.18 36.65 45.64
CA PRO A 108 11.77 37.99 46.04
C PRO A 108 12.16 38.28 47.50
N PRO A 109 12.45 39.53 47.87
CA PRO A 109 12.78 39.93 49.24
C PRO A 109 11.63 39.58 50.21
N ALA A 110 11.97 39.09 51.40
CA ALA A 110 10.97 38.71 52.41
C ALA A 110 10.32 39.94 53.06
N GLU A 111 9.17 39.77 53.73
CA GLU A 111 8.54 40.83 54.52
C GLU A 111 9.51 41.34 55.60
N GLY A 112 10.11 42.53 55.37
CA GLY A 112 11.09 43.16 56.26
C GLY A 112 12.47 43.40 55.64
N ASP A 113 12.78 42.84 54.47
CA ASP A 113 14.03 43.10 53.75
C ASP A 113 14.01 44.45 53.01
N GLN A 114 15.19 44.94 52.61
CA GLN A 114 15.28 46.14 51.77
C GLN A 114 14.49 45.93 50.47
N PRO A 115 13.69 46.92 50.04
CA PRO A 115 12.94 46.82 48.79
C PRO A 115 13.87 46.53 47.62
N GLU A 116 13.47 45.62 46.74
CA GLU A 116 14.17 45.38 45.48
C GLU A 116 14.31 46.69 44.69
N ALA A 117 15.42 46.85 43.95
CA ALA A 117 15.57 47.98 43.05
C ALA A 117 14.39 48.00 42.05
N PRO A 118 13.80 49.17 41.76
CA PRO A 118 12.57 49.25 40.95
C PRO A 118 12.72 48.64 39.56
N GLU A 119 13.92 48.67 38.98
CA GLU A 119 14.24 48.03 37.69
C GLU A 119 14.21 46.50 37.77
N ILE A 120 14.73 45.91 38.85
CA ILE A 120 14.75 44.44 39.06
C ILE A 120 13.32 43.93 39.33
N ALA A 121 12.56 44.65 40.14
CA ALA A 121 11.16 44.33 40.41
C ALA A 121 10.31 44.37 39.10
N ALA A 122 10.54 45.38 38.25
CA ALA A 122 9.87 45.50 36.96
C ALA A 122 10.22 44.35 35.99
N GLU A 123 11.50 43.98 35.89
CA GLU A 123 11.95 42.87 35.04
C GLU A 123 11.45 41.51 35.55
N ARG A 124 11.47 41.28 36.88
CA ARG A 124 10.88 40.09 37.51
C ARG A 124 9.39 39.99 37.16
N GLN A 125 8.65 41.09 37.28
CA GLN A 125 7.22 41.12 36.97
C GLN A 125 6.95 40.82 35.49
N ARG A 126 7.79 41.35 34.59
CA ARG A 126 7.72 41.06 33.15
C ARG A 126 7.98 39.58 32.86
N ILE A 127 9.03 38.98 33.41
CA ILE A 127 9.35 37.56 33.22
C ILE A 127 8.22 36.66 33.76
N LEU A 128 7.65 36.99 34.92
CA LEU A 128 6.51 36.25 35.48
C LEU A 128 5.26 36.34 34.59
N GLN A 129 5.00 37.51 33.98
CA GLN A 129 3.93 37.67 33.00
C GLN A 129 4.17 36.80 31.77
N ASP A 130 5.37 36.83 31.19
CA ASP A 130 5.72 36.00 30.02
C ASP A 130 5.59 34.49 30.34
N ILE A 131 6.07 34.04 31.50
CA ILE A 131 5.91 32.65 31.96
C ILE A 131 4.42 32.29 32.03
N THR A 132 3.61 33.13 32.66
CA THR A 132 2.16 32.89 32.81
C THR A 132 1.48 32.79 31.44
N ASP A 133 1.88 33.63 30.48
CA ASP A 133 1.36 33.63 29.12
C ASP A 133 1.74 32.34 28.36
N TYR A 134 2.99 31.91 28.45
CA TYR A 134 3.42 30.64 27.82
C TYR A 134 2.79 29.41 28.49
N GLU A 135 2.64 29.39 29.82
CA GLU A 135 1.93 28.32 30.52
C GLU A 135 0.45 28.27 30.14
N SER A 136 -0.19 29.43 29.98
CA SER A 136 -1.56 29.53 29.47
C SER A 136 -1.68 28.95 28.06
N ARG A 137 -0.73 29.27 27.17
CA ARG A 137 -0.67 28.69 25.80
C ARG A 137 -0.58 27.16 25.81
N ILE A 138 0.29 26.61 26.66
CA ILE A 138 0.44 25.15 26.81
C ILE A 138 -0.87 24.53 27.30
N LYS A 139 -1.50 25.08 28.34
CA LYS A 139 -2.77 24.57 28.88
C LYS A 139 -3.90 24.61 27.85
N GLN A 140 -3.99 25.69 27.07
CA GLN A 140 -5.01 25.82 26.02
C GLN A 140 -4.75 24.86 24.85
N ALA A 141 -3.49 24.66 24.46
CA ALA A 141 -3.13 23.65 23.47
C ALA A 141 -3.45 22.22 23.96
N ASP A 142 -3.15 21.91 25.21
CA ASP A 142 -3.48 20.61 25.81
C ASP A 142 -4.99 20.35 25.87
N LEU A 143 -5.77 21.37 26.23
CA LEU A 143 -7.22 21.30 26.18
C LEU A 143 -7.72 21.03 24.75
N ALA A 144 -7.18 21.73 23.75
CA ALA A 144 -7.54 21.51 22.35
C ALA A 144 -7.19 20.08 21.89
N ILE A 145 -6.00 19.57 22.22
CA ILE A 145 -5.58 18.19 21.90
C ILE A 145 -6.51 17.17 22.56
N ALA A 146 -6.87 17.37 23.83
CA ALA A 146 -7.78 16.49 24.55
C ALA A 146 -9.18 16.47 23.90
N ARG A 147 -9.74 17.63 23.56
CA ARG A 147 -11.03 17.75 22.87
C ARG A 147 -11.00 17.13 21.47
N VAL A 148 -9.91 17.32 20.71
CA VAL A 148 -9.74 16.67 19.41
C VAL A 148 -9.77 15.15 19.55
N LYS A 149 -9.06 14.60 20.54
CA LYS A 149 -9.05 13.16 20.81
C LYS A 149 -10.43 12.63 21.14
N GLU A 150 -11.14 13.29 22.06
CA GLU A 150 -12.50 12.94 22.44
C GLU A 150 -13.44 12.88 21.22
N ILE A 151 -13.47 13.95 20.41
CA ILE A 151 -14.34 14.01 19.22
C ILE A 151 -13.92 12.94 18.20
N SER A 152 -12.62 12.71 18.01
CA SER A 152 -12.11 11.69 17.08
C SER A 152 -12.54 10.28 17.47
N ASP A 153 -12.47 9.96 18.77
CA ASP A 153 -12.90 8.68 19.32
C ASP A 153 -14.42 8.50 19.15
N GLN A 154 -15.21 9.56 19.36
CA GLN A 154 -16.66 9.50 19.13
C GLN A 154 -17.01 9.33 17.65
N ILE A 155 -16.31 10.00 16.72
CA ILE A 155 -16.46 9.79 15.27
C ILE A 155 -16.16 8.33 14.93
N ALA A 156 -15.06 7.77 15.44
CA ALA A 156 -14.67 6.39 15.18
C ALA A 156 -15.72 5.41 15.70
N ALA A 157 -16.20 5.59 16.93
CA ALA A 157 -17.24 4.75 17.52
C ALA A 157 -18.56 4.79 16.74
N ARG A 158 -19.05 5.98 16.36
CA ARG A 158 -20.28 6.11 15.57
C ARG A 158 -20.13 5.56 14.16
N THR A 159 -19.00 5.80 13.51
CA THR A 159 -18.73 5.27 12.16
C THR A 159 -18.69 3.75 12.18
N LEU A 160 -18.08 3.17 13.22
CA LEU A 160 -18.08 1.73 13.43
C LEU A 160 -19.49 1.20 13.63
N GLN A 161 -20.28 1.79 14.54
CA GLN A 161 -21.68 1.39 14.78
C GLN A 161 -22.51 1.45 13.50
N GLN A 162 -22.49 2.57 12.77
CA GLN A 162 -23.21 2.71 11.49
C GLN A 162 -22.75 1.70 10.43
N SER A 163 -21.46 1.37 10.41
CA SER A 163 -20.93 0.35 9.50
C SER A 163 -21.40 -1.05 9.89
N LEU A 164 -21.42 -1.37 11.19
CA LEU A 164 -21.96 -2.62 11.70
C LEU A 164 -23.46 -2.71 11.43
N ASP A 165 -24.24 -1.66 11.68
CA ASP A 165 -25.67 -1.62 11.41
C ASP A 165 -25.97 -1.84 9.92
N ARG A 166 -25.18 -1.23 9.02
CA ARG A 166 -25.31 -1.47 7.58
C ARG A 166 -24.92 -2.89 7.19
N LEU A 167 -23.85 -3.45 7.77
CA LEU A 167 -23.40 -4.82 7.49
C LEU A 167 -24.39 -5.87 8.00
N PHE A 168 -24.92 -5.68 9.20
CA PHE A 168 -25.87 -6.57 9.87
C PHE A 168 -27.34 -6.21 9.62
N ARG A 169 -27.62 -5.24 8.73
CA ARG A 169 -29.00 -4.98 8.30
C ARG A 169 -29.58 -6.24 7.69
N LYS A 170 -30.71 -6.68 8.25
CA LYS A 170 -31.43 -7.87 7.79
C LYS A 170 -32.38 -7.50 6.66
N PHE A 171 -32.31 -8.26 5.58
CA PHE A 171 -33.19 -8.18 4.42
C PHE A 171 -34.15 -9.38 4.39
N PRO A 172 -35.22 -9.35 3.58
CA PRO A 172 -36.06 -10.52 3.34
C PRO A 172 -35.23 -11.70 2.84
N SER A 173 -35.47 -12.92 3.35
CA SER A 173 -34.72 -14.09 2.89
C SER A 173 -34.92 -14.28 1.38
N PRO A 174 -33.83 -14.46 0.59
CA PRO A 174 -33.91 -14.63 -0.86
C PRO A 174 -34.65 -15.90 -1.29
N LEU A 175 -34.75 -16.90 -0.41
CA LEU A 175 -35.41 -18.18 -0.69
C LEU A 175 -36.90 -18.17 -0.33
N ALA A 176 -37.41 -17.09 0.28
CA ALA A 176 -38.80 -17.01 0.66
C ALA A 176 -39.71 -16.82 -0.59
N PRO A 177 -40.85 -17.52 -0.69
CA PRO A 177 -41.74 -17.41 -1.85
C PRO A 177 -42.21 -15.99 -2.15
N HIS A 178 -42.49 -15.18 -1.12
CA HIS A 178 -42.85 -13.78 -1.26
C HIS A 178 -41.71 -12.95 -1.90
N THR A 179 -40.47 -13.14 -1.44
CA THR A 179 -39.29 -12.44 -1.97
C THR A 179 -39.11 -12.74 -3.45
N LEU A 180 -39.25 -14.00 -3.86
CA LEU A 180 -39.13 -14.41 -5.27
C LEU A 180 -40.23 -13.79 -6.15
N LYS A 181 -41.46 -13.69 -5.65
CA LYS A 181 -42.59 -13.06 -6.37
C LYS A 181 -42.34 -11.58 -6.68
N VAL A 182 -41.58 -10.87 -5.84
CA VAL A 182 -41.24 -9.45 -6.03
C VAL A 182 -39.94 -9.31 -6.84
N ALA A 183 -38.90 -10.04 -6.44
CA ALA A 183 -37.55 -9.88 -6.97
C ALA A 183 -37.40 -10.36 -8.42
N VAL A 184 -38.10 -11.42 -8.85
CA VAL A 184 -37.95 -11.96 -10.21
C VAL A 184 -38.53 -11.00 -11.27
N PRO A 185 -39.76 -10.48 -11.15
CA PRO A 185 -40.27 -9.48 -12.08
C PRO A 185 -39.41 -8.20 -12.11
N GLU A 186 -39.00 -7.71 -10.94
CA GLU A 186 -38.14 -6.52 -10.85
C GLU A 186 -36.77 -6.76 -11.52
N LEU A 187 -36.18 -7.95 -11.38
CA LEU A 187 -34.95 -8.30 -12.09
C LEU A 187 -35.14 -8.24 -13.61
N VAL A 188 -36.26 -8.76 -14.12
CA VAL A 188 -36.57 -8.71 -15.56
C VAL A 188 -36.76 -7.26 -16.03
N GLU A 189 -37.43 -6.44 -15.25
CA GLU A 189 -37.61 -5.00 -15.53
C GLU A 189 -36.26 -4.27 -15.59
N ILE A 190 -35.38 -4.46 -14.60
CA ILE A 190 -34.06 -3.84 -14.57
C ILE A 190 -33.20 -4.33 -15.74
N VAL A 191 -33.22 -5.62 -16.06
CA VAL A 191 -32.50 -6.16 -17.23
C VAL A 191 -33.07 -5.57 -18.53
N GLY A 192 -34.38 -5.42 -18.63
CA GLY A 192 -35.05 -4.77 -19.77
C GLY A 192 -34.64 -3.30 -19.92
N LEU A 193 -34.62 -2.55 -18.81
CA LEU A 193 -34.16 -1.16 -18.75
C LEU A 193 -32.70 -1.03 -19.22
N LEU A 194 -31.81 -1.90 -18.71
CA LEU A 194 -30.41 -1.91 -19.13
C LEU A 194 -30.26 -2.31 -20.61
N ALA A 195 -31.05 -3.27 -21.10
CA ALA A 195 -31.02 -3.68 -22.50
C ALA A 195 -31.58 -2.60 -23.45
N GLY A 196 -32.54 -1.81 -23.00
CA GLY A 196 -33.14 -0.69 -23.74
C GLY A 196 -32.29 0.58 -23.75
N ALA A 197 -31.46 0.80 -22.72
CA ALA A 197 -30.66 2.01 -22.55
C ALA A 197 -29.79 2.42 -23.77
N PRO A 198 -29.13 1.50 -24.51
CA PRO A 198 -28.39 1.85 -25.71
C PRO A 198 -29.29 2.38 -26.83
N VAL A 199 -30.50 1.84 -26.96
CA VAL A 199 -31.48 2.22 -27.99
C VAL A 199 -32.07 3.59 -27.66
N GLU A 200 -32.46 3.81 -26.40
CA GLU A 200 -32.96 5.09 -25.92
C GLU A 200 -31.92 6.21 -26.09
N TRP A 201 -30.67 5.93 -25.74
CA TRP A 201 -29.56 6.86 -25.96
C TRP A 201 -29.38 7.18 -27.45
N TRP A 202 -29.37 6.17 -28.32
CA TRP A 202 -29.22 6.37 -29.76
C TRP A 202 -30.34 7.23 -30.35
N GLN A 203 -31.58 6.98 -29.94
CA GLN A 203 -32.75 7.73 -30.36
C GLN A 203 -32.75 9.17 -29.81
N GLY A 204 -32.17 9.39 -28.62
CA GLY A 204 -32.02 10.72 -28.01
C GLY A 204 -30.98 11.64 -28.66
N LEU A 205 -30.05 11.10 -29.47
CA LEU A 205 -29.04 11.90 -30.17
C LEU A 205 -29.64 12.68 -31.35
N SER A 206 -29.14 13.89 -31.63
CA SER A 206 -29.52 14.63 -32.83
C SER A 206 -28.95 13.96 -34.11
N PRO A 207 -29.59 14.13 -35.28
CA PRO A 207 -29.08 13.57 -36.54
C PRO A 207 -27.62 13.95 -36.83
N GLU A 208 -27.23 15.20 -36.53
CA GLU A 208 -25.85 15.67 -36.70
C GLU A 208 -24.87 14.93 -35.78
N GLN A 209 -25.25 14.68 -34.53
CA GLN A 209 -24.42 13.93 -33.58
C GLN A 209 -24.25 12.46 -34.02
N ARG A 210 -25.30 11.84 -34.57
CA ARG A 210 -25.24 10.44 -35.07
C ARG A 210 -24.33 10.31 -36.29
N TRP A 211 -24.46 11.21 -37.26
CA TRP A 211 -23.81 11.05 -38.57
C TRP A 211 -22.43 11.71 -38.69
N ARG A 212 -22.14 12.76 -37.91
CA ARG A 212 -20.83 13.45 -37.94
C ARG A 212 -20.04 13.27 -36.64
N GLY A 213 -20.71 13.38 -35.49
CA GLY A 213 -20.04 13.38 -34.18
C GLY A 213 -19.51 12.00 -33.75
N LEU A 214 -20.37 10.98 -33.80
CA LEU A 214 -20.05 9.64 -33.31
C LEU A 214 -19.00 8.88 -34.15
N PRO A 215 -19.11 8.79 -35.50
CA PRO A 215 -18.14 8.04 -36.29
C PRO A 215 -16.74 8.65 -36.26
N TYR A 216 -16.62 9.98 -36.16
CA TYR A 216 -15.31 10.63 -36.00
C TYR A 216 -14.66 10.26 -34.65
N ARG A 217 -15.42 10.31 -33.55
CA ARG A 217 -14.90 9.96 -32.21
C ARG A 217 -14.56 8.48 -32.10
N LEU A 218 -15.42 7.59 -32.61
CA LEU A 218 -15.15 6.15 -32.65
C LEU A 218 -13.98 5.84 -33.58
N GLY A 219 -13.90 6.47 -34.74
CA GLY A 219 -12.79 6.34 -35.68
C GLY A 219 -11.46 6.78 -35.06
N ALA A 220 -11.44 7.93 -34.37
CA ALA A 220 -10.27 8.42 -33.65
C ALA A 220 -9.87 7.47 -32.50
N LEU A 221 -10.82 6.93 -31.74
CA LEU A 221 -10.58 5.96 -30.68
C LEU A 221 -10.01 4.65 -31.23
N VAL A 222 -10.59 4.11 -32.30
CA VAL A 222 -10.13 2.88 -32.95
C VAL A 222 -8.75 3.09 -33.56
N LEU A 223 -8.51 4.22 -34.22
CA LEU A 223 -7.19 4.57 -34.76
C LEU A 223 -6.15 4.68 -33.64
N PHE A 224 -6.50 5.35 -32.54
CA PHE A 224 -5.63 5.43 -31.36
C PHE A 224 -5.34 4.04 -30.78
N ALA A 225 -6.38 3.21 -30.60
CA ALA A 225 -6.26 1.84 -30.12
C ALA A 225 -5.40 0.97 -31.04
N LEU A 226 -5.47 1.15 -32.36
CA LEU A 226 -4.63 0.45 -33.32
C LEU A 226 -3.19 0.97 -33.25
N VAL A 227 -2.95 2.27 -33.33
CA VAL A 227 -1.59 2.85 -33.35
C VAL A 227 -0.87 2.57 -32.04
N VAL A 228 -1.48 2.92 -30.91
CA VAL A 228 -0.87 2.74 -29.58
C VAL A 228 -0.91 1.29 -29.17
N GLY A 229 -2.02 0.59 -29.41
CA GLY A 229 -2.20 -0.79 -28.99
C GLY A 229 -1.34 -1.77 -29.78
N TRP A 230 -1.39 -1.71 -31.11
CA TRP A 230 -0.57 -2.57 -31.96
C TRP A 230 0.90 -2.16 -31.94
N GLY A 231 1.19 -0.86 -32.12
CA GLY A 231 2.56 -0.35 -32.16
C GLY A 231 3.29 -0.55 -30.83
N GLY A 232 2.64 -0.21 -29.71
CA GLY A 232 3.18 -0.40 -28.37
C GLY A 232 3.39 -1.88 -28.04
N ARG A 233 2.42 -2.74 -28.37
CA ARG A 233 2.54 -4.19 -28.19
C ARG A 233 3.67 -4.78 -29.02
N TRP A 234 3.74 -4.42 -30.30
CA TRP A 234 4.75 -4.93 -31.21
C TRP A 234 6.15 -4.53 -30.76
N ALA A 235 6.38 -3.25 -30.46
CA ALA A 235 7.69 -2.76 -29.99
C ALA A 235 8.12 -3.46 -28.69
N LEU A 236 7.20 -3.60 -27.72
CA LEU A 236 7.49 -4.20 -26.43
C LEU A 236 7.82 -5.70 -26.55
N LEU A 237 7.06 -6.44 -27.35
CA LEU A 237 7.27 -7.88 -27.56
C LEU A 237 8.47 -8.16 -28.46
N HIS A 238 8.75 -7.30 -29.45
CA HIS A 238 9.91 -7.46 -30.31
C HIS A 238 11.22 -7.30 -29.53
N TRP A 239 11.26 -6.39 -28.56
CA TRP A 239 12.50 -6.07 -27.82
C TRP A 239 12.66 -6.89 -26.53
N PHE A 240 11.56 -7.17 -25.83
CA PHE A 240 11.58 -7.79 -24.50
C PHE A 240 10.73 -9.07 -24.41
N GLY A 241 10.16 -9.51 -25.53
CA GLY A 241 9.32 -10.71 -25.59
C GLY A 241 10.09 -12.01 -25.42
N ARG A 242 9.32 -13.07 -25.15
CA ARG A 242 9.82 -14.44 -25.07
C ARG A 242 10.27 -14.89 -26.46
N THR A 243 11.47 -15.42 -26.56
CA THR A 243 12.07 -15.89 -27.81
C THR A 243 12.29 -17.41 -27.74
N ALA A 244 11.80 -18.13 -28.74
CA ALA A 244 11.93 -19.59 -28.83
C ALA A 244 13.39 -20.07 -28.97
N ALA A 245 14.28 -19.19 -29.44
CA ALA A 245 15.70 -19.49 -29.61
C ALA A 245 16.47 -19.71 -28.27
N ILE A 246 15.84 -19.48 -27.11
CA ILE A 246 16.49 -19.63 -25.79
C ILE A 246 15.82 -20.77 -25.02
N GLU A 247 16.47 -21.93 -24.99
CA GLU A 247 15.96 -23.14 -24.31
C GLU A 247 16.05 -23.04 -22.78
N ARG A 248 17.07 -22.35 -22.23
CA ARG A 248 17.26 -22.16 -20.78
C ARG A 248 17.45 -20.68 -20.42
N PRO A 249 16.39 -19.86 -20.45
CA PRO A 249 16.49 -18.45 -20.10
C PRO A 249 16.82 -18.30 -18.61
N SER A 250 17.74 -17.39 -18.29
CA SER A 250 18.01 -17.00 -16.91
C SER A 250 16.76 -16.43 -16.26
N TYR A 251 16.62 -16.54 -14.94
CA TYR A 251 15.48 -16.01 -14.18
C TYR A 251 15.18 -14.54 -14.53
N ALA A 252 16.23 -13.75 -14.77
CA ALA A 252 16.16 -12.37 -15.26
C ALA A 252 15.33 -12.22 -16.54
N ARG A 253 15.63 -13.03 -17.55
CA ARG A 253 14.95 -12.98 -18.85
C ARG A 253 13.52 -13.51 -18.74
N ARG A 254 13.28 -14.54 -17.92
CA ARG A 254 11.93 -15.04 -17.65
C ARG A 254 11.03 -13.94 -17.09
N LEU A 255 11.57 -13.17 -16.15
CA LEU A 255 10.85 -12.06 -15.53
C LEU A 255 10.65 -10.88 -16.47
N THR A 256 11.66 -10.45 -17.23
CA THR A 256 11.48 -9.37 -18.22
C THR A 256 10.47 -9.77 -19.29
N GLY A 257 10.51 -11.03 -19.75
CA GLY A 257 9.53 -11.58 -20.68
C GLY A 257 8.12 -11.63 -20.10
N ALA A 258 7.99 -11.97 -18.81
CA ALA A 258 6.72 -11.93 -18.08
C ALA A 258 6.19 -10.49 -17.96
N VAL A 259 7.02 -9.54 -17.53
CA VAL A 259 6.63 -8.12 -17.42
C VAL A 259 6.25 -7.57 -18.79
N ALA A 260 7.04 -7.82 -19.84
CA ALA A 260 6.72 -7.38 -21.19
C ALA A 260 5.40 -7.98 -21.70
N HIS A 261 5.16 -9.27 -21.48
CA HIS A 261 3.87 -9.87 -21.84
C HIS A 261 2.71 -9.32 -21.01
N GLY A 262 2.90 -9.10 -19.70
CA GLY A 262 1.87 -8.53 -18.82
C GLY A 262 1.51 -7.10 -19.20
N LEU A 263 2.49 -6.27 -19.56
CA LEU A 263 2.27 -4.91 -20.06
C LEU A 263 1.60 -4.94 -21.44
N ALA A 264 2.08 -5.77 -22.37
CA ALA A 264 1.57 -5.85 -23.73
C ALA A 264 0.14 -6.42 -23.83
N GLN A 265 -0.18 -7.41 -23.00
CA GLN A 265 -1.47 -8.12 -23.03
C GLN A 265 -2.45 -7.62 -21.97
N GLY A 266 -1.96 -6.94 -20.92
CA GLY A 266 -2.76 -6.43 -19.82
C GLY A 266 -2.89 -4.91 -19.82
N LEU A 267 -1.77 -4.20 -19.62
CA LEU A 267 -1.79 -2.75 -19.44
C LEU A 267 -2.28 -2.02 -20.70
N ILE A 268 -1.80 -2.41 -21.89
CA ILE A 268 -2.19 -1.74 -23.14
C ILE A 268 -3.70 -1.81 -23.40
N PRO A 269 -4.37 -2.99 -23.40
CA PRO A 269 -5.83 -3.02 -23.55
C PRO A 269 -6.57 -2.35 -22.38
N ALA A 270 -6.05 -2.44 -21.15
CA ALA A 270 -6.62 -1.72 -20.02
C ALA A 270 -6.58 -0.19 -20.20
N LEU A 271 -5.53 0.37 -20.79
CA LEU A 271 -5.45 1.80 -21.10
C LEU A 271 -6.50 2.22 -22.14
N ILE A 272 -6.79 1.38 -23.14
CA ILE A 272 -7.83 1.66 -24.13
C ILE A 272 -9.19 1.79 -23.44
N PHE A 273 -9.55 0.82 -22.58
CA PHE A 273 -10.77 0.91 -21.79
C PHE A 273 -10.75 2.06 -20.78
N GLY A 274 -9.57 2.40 -20.24
CA GLY A 274 -9.37 3.56 -19.36
C GLY A 274 -9.67 4.90 -20.05
N ILE A 275 -9.33 5.03 -21.34
CA ILE A 275 -9.66 6.21 -22.14
C ILE A 275 -11.17 6.29 -22.41
N ILE A 276 -11.82 5.16 -22.72
CA ILE A 276 -13.28 5.10 -22.87
C ILE A 276 -13.96 5.52 -21.57
N LEU A 277 -13.49 4.98 -20.44
CA LEU A 277 -13.97 5.32 -19.11
C LEU A 277 -13.80 6.82 -18.83
N TYR A 278 -12.61 7.38 -19.05
CA TYR A 278 -12.37 8.81 -18.88
C TYR A 278 -13.33 9.65 -19.74
N GLY A 279 -13.57 9.24 -20.98
CA GLY A 279 -14.53 9.88 -21.86
C GLY A 279 -15.93 10.01 -21.24
N THR A 280 -16.41 9.01 -20.50
CA THR A 280 -17.73 9.06 -19.84
C THR A 280 -17.83 10.12 -18.73
N THR A 281 -16.70 10.60 -18.20
CA THR A 281 -16.67 11.61 -17.14
C THR A 281 -16.63 13.05 -17.66
N VAL A 282 -16.35 13.24 -18.96
CA VAL A 282 -16.24 14.55 -19.58
C VAL A 282 -17.64 15.13 -19.82
N PRO A 283 -18.00 16.30 -19.25
CA PRO A 283 -19.35 16.86 -19.35
C PRO A 283 -19.83 17.15 -20.78
N SER A 284 -18.91 17.40 -21.72
CA SER A 284 -19.20 17.66 -23.13
C SER A 284 -19.31 16.39 -23.99
N ASN A 285 -19.32 15.20 -23.37
CA ASN A 285 -19.41 13.96 -24.11
C ASN A 285 -20.86 13.64 -24.57
N LEU A 286 -20.98 12.92 -25.68
CA LEU A 286 -22.26 12.46 -26.23
C LEU A 286 -22.86 11.32 -25.41
N LEU A 287 -22.03 10.62 -24.61
CA LEU A 287 -22.49 9.59 -23.68
C LEU A 287 -23.00 10.26 -22.41
N ASN A 288 -24.32 10.23 -22.21
CA ASN A 288 -24.98 10.68 -20.99
C ASN A 288 -25.99 9.63 -20.47
N GLY A 289 -26.57 9.90 -19.29
CA GLY A 289 -27.63 9.06 -18.71
C GLY A 289 -27.17 7.66 -18.29
N LEU A 290 -28.11 6.71 -18.34
CA LEU A 290 -27.90 5.32 -17.95
C LEU A 290 -26.87 4.61 -18.85
N PHE A 291 -26.93 4.84 -20.16
CA PHE A 291 -26.01 4.21 -21.11
C PHE A 291 -24.55 4.61 -20.86
N ALA A 292 -24.27 5.88 -20.56
CA ALA A 292 -22.93 6.32 -20.19
C ALA A 292 -22.38 5.58 -18.96
N ARG A 293 -23.23 5.34 -17.95
CA ARG A 293 -22.86 4.57 -16.76
C ARG A 293 -22.62 3.11 -17.08
N MET A 294 -23.42 2.52 -17.96
CA MET A 294 -23.17 1.15 -18.44
C MET A 294 -21.83 1.06 -19.19
N VAL A 295 -21.49 2.03 -20.03
CA VAL A 295 -20.19 2.08 -20.72
C VAL A 295 -19.05 2.24 -19.71
N ALA A 296 -19.22 3.08 -18.69
CA ALA A 296 -18.23 3.25 -17.62
C ALA A 296 -18.06 1.95 -16.79
N ALA A 297 -19.16 1.31 -16.40
CA ALA A 297 -19.18 0.04 -15.68
C ALA A 297 -18.52 -1.07 -16.50
N LEU A 298 -18.89 -1.20 -17.78
CA LEU A 298 -18.34 -2.19 -18.70
C LEU A 298 -16.84 -1.97 -18.90
N SER A 299 -16.41 -0.72 -19.11
CA SER A 299 -14.98 -0.39 -19.26
C SER A 299 -14.19 -0.77 -18.01
N THR A 300 -14.72 -0.47 -16.82
CA THR A 300 -14.11 -0.82 -15.53
C THR A 300 -13.97 -2.35 -15.38
N VAL A 301 -15.01 -3.08 -15.73
CA VAL A 301 -15.04 -4.56 -15.67
C VAL A 301 -14.11 -5.19 -16.69
N LEU A 302 -14.04 -4.65 -17.90
CA LEU A 302 -13.13 -5.13 -18.94
C LEU A 302 -11.67 -4.90 -18.56
N ILE A 303 -11.34 -3.77 -17.92
CA ILE A 303 -10.01 -3.54 -17.34
C ILE A 303 -9.67 -4.64 -16.33
N LEU A 304 -10.58 -4.91 -15.40
CA LEU A 304 -10.39 -5.95 -14.38
C LEU A 304 -10.17 -7.33 -15.01
N ILE A 305 -11.01 -7.74 -15.95
CA ILE A 305 -10.94 -9.05 -16.62
C ILE A 305 -9.64 -9.18 -17.43
N VAL A 306 -9.27 -8.15 -18.19
CA VAL A 306 -8.02 -8.11 -18.96
C VAL A 306 -6.81 -8.29 -18.05
N LEU A 307 -6.76 -7.58 -16.93
CA LEU A 307 -5.65 -7.68 -15.98
C LEU A 307 -5.63 -9.06 -15.30
N ALA A 308 -6.78 -9.57 -14.88
CA ALA A 308 -6.91 -10.90 -14.27
C ALA A 308 -6.59 -12.05 -15.23
N TRP A 309 -6.69 -11.84 -16.54
CA TRP A 309 -6.25 -12.78 -17.56
C TRP A 309 -4.75 -12.64 -17.90
N ALA A 310 -4.29 -11.40 -18.09
CA ALA A 310 -2.93 -11.12 -18.54
C ALA A 310 -1.88 -11.44 -17.46
N ILE A 311 -2.16 -11.13 -16.19
CA ILE A 311 -1.22 -11.31 -15.08
C ILE A 311 -0.85 -12.79 -14.87
N PRO A 312 -1.81 -13.72 -14.65
CA PRO A 312 -1.46 -15.13 -14.47
C PRO A 312 -0.78 -15.72 -15.70
N ARG A 313 -1.19 -15.33 -16.92
CA ARG A 313 -0.56 -15.80 -18.15
C ARG A 313 0.87 -15.27 -18.32
N ALA A 314 1.13 -14.04 -17.87
CA ALA A 314 2.46 -13.47 -17.81
C ALA A 314 3.35 -14.21 -16.81
N VAL A 315 2.86 -14.56 -15.62
CA VAL A 315 3.66 -15.21 -14.56
C VAL A 315 3.86 -16.71 -14.79
N LEU A 316 2.76 -17.40 -15.05
CA LEU A 316 2.71 -18.86 -15.16
C LEU A 316 3.13 -19.36 -16.53
N ALA A 317 3.10 -18.48 -17.55
CA ALA A 317 3.56 -18.76 -18.91
C ALA A 317 3.16 -20.17 -19.42
N PRO A 318 1.85 -20.50 -19.45
CA PRO A 318 1.38 -21.87 -19.71
C PRO A 318 1.87 -22.42 -21.05
N ASP A 319 2.04 -21.55 -22.04
CA ASP A 319 2.47 -21.91 -23.39
C ASP A 319 4.01 -21.91 -23.56
N TRP A 320 4.76 -21.44 -22.56
CA TRP A 320 6.22 -21.31 -22.60
C TRP A 320 6.89 -21.94 -21.35
N PRO A 321 6.98 -23.28 -21.28
CA PRO A 321 7.58 -24.02 -20.15
C PRO A 321 8.90 -23.49 -19.62
N ALA A 322 9.83 -23.15 -20.51
CA ALA A 322 11.15 -22.65 -20.16
C ALA A 322 11.12 -21.25 -19.52
N TRP A 323 10.02 -20.49 -19.67
CA TRP A 323 9.89 -19.10 -19.25
C TRP A 323 9.01 -18.91 -18.00
N ARG A 324 8.59 -19.99 -17.33
CA ARG A 324 7.77 -19.93 -16.11
C ARG A 324 8.58 -19.38 -14.92
N LEU A 325 7.91 -18.60 -14.07
CA LEU A 325 8.46 -18.11 -12.80
C LEU A 325 8.20 -19.06 -11.62
N LEU A 326 7.18 -19.91 -11.74
CA LEU A 326 6.78 -20.89 -10.73
C LEU A 326 6.98 -22.32 -11.26
N PRO A 327 7.50 -23.26 -10.45
CA PRO A 327 7.66 -24.67 -10.81
C PRO A 327 6.31 -25.39 -10.72
N ILE A 328 5.41 -25.09 -11.65
CA ILE A 328 4.08 -25.69 -11.76
C ILE A 328 3.96 -26.25 -13.19
N SER A 329 3.37 -27.44 -13.33
CA SER A 329 3.15 -28.07 -14.64
C SER A 329 2.33 -27.18 -15.59
N SER A 330 2.52 -27.33 -16.90
CA SER A 330 1.81 -26.53 -17.91
C SER A 330 0.28 -26.71 -17.83
N THR A 331 -0.18 -27.92 -17.52
CA THR A 331 -1.59 -28.25 -17.33
C THR A 331 -2.17 -27.47 -16.15
N HIS A 332 -1.52 -27.50 -14.99
CA HIS A 332 -1.98 -26.78 -13.80
C HIS A 332 -1.90 -25.26 -14.00
N ALA A 333 -0.84 -24.74 -14.66
CA ALA A 333 -0.73 -23.33 -15.01
C ALA A 333 -1.91 -22.83 -15.88
N ARG A 334 -2.33 -23.62 -16.86
CA ARG A 334 -3.49 -23.32 -17.72
C ARG A 334 -4.80 -23.37 -16.93
N MET A 335 -4.97 -24.38 -16.07
CA MET A 335 -6.14 -24.51 -15.21
C MET A 335 -6.27 -23.35 -14.21
N ILE A 336 -5.18 -22.95 -13.55
CA ILE A 336 -5.15 -21.81 -12.62
C ILE A 336 -5.50 -20.53 -13.38
N THR A 337 -4.86 -20.28 -14.53
CA THR A 337 -5.16 -19.10 -15.36
C THR A 337 -6.64 -19.05 -15.73
N ARG A 338 -7.21 -20.17 -16.20
CA ARG A 338 -8.64 -20.26 -16.55
C ARG A 338 -9.55 -20.04 -15.36
N ARG A 339 -9.26 -20.63 -14.18
CA ARG A 339 -10.06 -20.47 -12.96
C ARG A 339 -10.01 -19.03 -12.44
N ILE A 340 -8.84 -18.37 -12.48
CA ILE A 340 -8.71 -16.93 -12.13
C ILE A 340 -9.50 -16.05 -13.10
N THR A 341 -9.38 -16.28 -14.42
CA THR A 341 -10.14 -15.51 -15.41
C THR A 341 -11.64 -15.75 -15.25
N PHE A 342 -12.08 -16.98 -15.01
CA PHE A 342 -13.48 -17.29 -14.74
C PHE A 342 -13.99 -16.54 -13.51
N LEU A 343 -13.25 -16.58 -12.40
CA LEU A 343 -13.58 -15.83 -11.18
C LEU A 343 -13.69 -14.32 -11.45
N ALA A 344 -12.75 -13.77 -12.23
CA ALA A 344 -12.77 -12.36 -12.61
C ALA A 344 -13.94 -11.99 -13.53
N VAL A 345 -14.39 -12.89 -14.40
CA VAL A 345 -15.60 -12.70 -15.22
C VAL A 345 -16.84 -12.72 -14.35
N VAL A 346 -16.98 -13.70 -13.44
CA VAL A 346 -18.13 -13.79 -12.52
C VAL A 346 -18.21 -12.53 -11.64
N PHE A 347 -17.11 -12.16 -11.00
CA PHE A 347 -17.03 -10.93 -10.20
C PHE A 347 -17.21 -9.68 -11.06
N GLY A 348 -16.73 -9.69 -12.30
CA GLY A 348 -16.92 -8.62 -13.27
C GLY A 348 -18.39 -8.40 -13.62
N VAL A 349 -19.17 -9.47 -13.77
CA VAL A 349 -20.63 -9.38 -13.98
C VAL A 349 -21.32 -8.80 -12.75
N ASP A 350 -20.96 -9.24 -11.53
CA ASP A 350 -21.47 -8.62 -10.29
C ASP A 350 -21.14 -7.12 -10.23
N LEU A 351 -19.88 -6.78 -10.49
CA LEU A 351 -19.42 -5.39 -10.46
C LEU A 351 -20.09 -4.54 -11.54
N PHE A 352 -20.33 -5.09 -12.75
CA PHE A 352 -21.05 -4.40 -13.81
C PHE A 352 -22.45 -4.02 -13.36
N PHE A 353 -23.21 -5.00 -12.85
CA PHE A 353 -24.57 -4.76 -12.41
C PHE A 353 -24.60 -3.75 -11.27
N ALA A 354 -23.73 -3.90 -10.27
CA ALA A 354 -23.61 -2.98 -9.14
C ALA A 354 -23.33 -1.53 -9.54
N LEU A 355 -22.45 -1.31 -10.53
CA LEU A 355 -22.11 0.02 -11.02
C LEU A 355 -23.19 0.59 -11.94
N ALA A 356 -23.80 -0.24 -12.79
CA ALA A 356 -24.87 0.16 -13.71
C ALA A 356 -26.15 0.52 -12.95
N SER A 357 -26.46 -0.19 -11.85
CA SER A 357 -27.66 0.01 -11.05
C SER A 357 -27.48 0.97 -9.87
N ALA A 358 -26.32 1.62 -9.72
CA ALA A 358 -25.96 2.36 -8.49
C ALA A 358 -26.95 3.48 -8.09
N ASN A 359 -27.66 4.07 -9.05
CA ASN A 359 -28.66 5.13 -8.80
C ASN A 359 -30.09 4.67 -9.09
N LEU A 360 -30.30 3.37 -9.32
CA LEU A 360 -31.63 2.80 -9.41
C LEU A 360 -32.09 2.45 -7.99
N VAL A 361 -33.36 2.71 -7.69
CA VAL A 361 -33.96 2.28 -6.43
C VAL A 361 -34.31 0.80 -6.60
N LEU A 362 -33.51 -0.06 -6.00
CA LEU A 362 -33.73 -1.51 -5.99
C LEU A 362 -34.44 -1.91 -4.70
N SER A 363 -35.39 -2.83 -4.79
CA SER A 363 -36.02 -3.38 -3.59
C SER A 363 -35.05 -4.24 -2.78
N ASP A 364 -35.29 -4.30 -1.46
CA ASP A 364 -34.57 -5.19 -0.55
C ASP A 364 -34.70 -6.68 -0.98
N ALA A 365 -35.81 -7.04 -1.64
CA ALA A 365 -36.04 -8.37 -2.17
C ALA A 365 -35.10 -8.70 -3.34
N LEU A 366 -34.98 -7.78 -4.30
CA LEU A 366 -34.08 -7.93 -5.46
C LEU A 366 -32.61 -7.98 -5.00
N ILE A 367 -32.19 -7.08 -4.11
CA ILE A 367 -30.83 -7.06 -3.56
C ILE A 367 -30.48 -8.43 -2.93
N SER A 368 -31.40 -9.01 -2.17
CA SER A 368 -31.19 -10.30 -1.51
C SER A 368 -31.04 -11.44 -2.50
N LEU A 369 -31.95 -11.54 -3.49
CA LEU A 369 -31.92 -12.57 -4.51
C LEU A 369 -30.66 -12.48 -5.37
N TYR A 370 -30.37 -11.28 -5.88
CA TYR A 370 -29.19 -10.98 -6.69
C TYR A 370 -27.89 -11.31 -5.95
N THR A 371 -27.80 -10.91 -4.67
CA THR A 371 -26.61 -11.18 -3.85
C THR A 371 -26.43 -12.68 -3.63
N LEU A 372 -27.50 -13.42 -3.34
CA LEU A 372 -27.37 -14.87 -3.17
C LEU A 372 -26.82 -15.53 -4.43
N ILE A 373 -27.39 -15.21 -5.61
CA ILE A 373 -26.98 -15.82 -6.88
C ILE A 373 -25.50 -15.51 -7.18
N THR A 374 -25.12 -14.23 -7.10
CA THR A 374 -23.74 -13.80 -7.41
C THR A 374 -22.73 -14.37 -6.40
N LYS A 375 -23.03 -14.32 -5.10
CA LYS A 375 -22.10 -14.81 -4.06
C LYS A 375 -21.97 -16.32 -4.06
N VAL A 376 -22.99 -17.09 -4.45
CA VAL A 376 -22.87 -18.53 -4.69
C VAL A 376 -21.88 -18.80 -5.83
N LEU A 377 -22.00 -18.10 -6.96
CA LEU A 377 -21.11 -18.28 -8.10
C LEU A 377 -19.66 -17.88 -7.77
N GLU A 378 -19.46 -16.76 -7.08
CA GLU A 378 -18.15 -16.29 -6.65
C GLU A 378 -17.53 -17.23 -5.61
N ALA A 379 -18.28 -17.67 -4.61
CA ALA A 379 -17.80 -18.63 -3.61
C ALA A 379 -17.43 -19.96 -4.28
N ALA A 380 -18.24 -20.47 -5.21
CA ALA A 380 -17.92 -21.68 -5.97
C ALA A 380 -16.64 -21.51 -6.80
N ALA A 381 -16.45 -20.36 -7.45
CA ALA A 381 -15.24 -20.05 -8.21
C ALA A 381 -13.99 -19.91 -7.30
N ILE A 382 -14.13 -19.33 -6.10
CA ILE A 382 -13.09 -19.28 -5.06
C ILE A 382 -12.73 -20.70 -4.61
N LEU A 383 -13.72 -21.52 -4.25
CA LEU A 383 -13.50 -22.90 -3.81
C LEU A 383 -12.83 -23.75 -4.90
N ALA A 384 -13.22 -23.56 -6.17
CA ALA A 384 -12.54 -24.18 -7.30
C ALA A 384 -11.08 -23.74 -7.40
N LEU A 385 -10.74 -22.47 -7.15
CA LEU A 385 -9.35 -22.00 -7.16
C LEU A 385 -8.53 -22.55 -5.98
N LEU A 386 -9.19 -22.83 -4.86
CA LEU A 386 -8.61 -23.39 -3.64
C LEU A 386 -8.36 -24.90 -3.69
N ASP A 387 -8.58 -25.61 -4.80
CA ASP A 387 -8.33 -27.04 -4.91
C ASP A 387 -6.84 -27.39 -4.72
N VAL A 388 -6.53 -28.38 -3.84
CA VAL A 388 -5.15 -28.79 -3.53
C VAL A 388 -4.41 -29.25 -4.79
N ARG A 389 -5.12 -29.94 -5.67
CA ARG A 389 -4.54 -30.61 -6.84
C ARG A 389 -3.89 -29.62 -7.81
N LEU A 390 -4.41 -28.39 -7.86
CA LEU A 390 -3.87 -27.32 -8.71
C LEU A 390 -2.50 -26.80 -8.28
N TRP A 391 -2.20 -26.86 -6.98
CA TRP A 391 -1.04 -26.18 -6.38
C TRP A 391 0.08 -27.14 -5.99
N GLN A 392 0.08 -28.34 -6.58
CA GLN A 392 1.18 -29.29 -6.43
C GLN A 392 2.39 -28.79 -7.23
N TRP A 393 3.48 -28.51 -6.52
CA TRP A 393 4.76 -28.18 -7.14
C TRP A 393 5.39 -29.43 -7.74
N GLU A 394 5.79 -29.35 -8.99
CA GLU A 394 6.54 -30.40 -9.67
C GLU A 394 7.93 -30.42 -9.02
N GLU A 395 8.33 -31.53 -8.41
CA GLU A 395 9.68 -31.64 -7.85
C GLU A 395 10.68 -31.49 -9.01
N GLU A 396 11.56 -30.51 -8.87
CA GLU A 396 12.63 -30.27 -9.82
C GLU A 396 13.49 -31.55 -9.86
N GLU A 397 13.42 -32.31 -10.96
CA GLU A 397 14.37 -33.38 -11.25
C GLU A 397 15.76 -32.75 -11.15
N LYS A 398 16.44 -33.00 -10.03
CA LYS A 398 17.86 -32.70 -9.90
C LYS A 398 18.54 -33.52 -10.99
N GLY A 399 19.05 -32.84 -12.01
CA GLY A 399 19.93 -33.48 -12.98
C GLY A 399 21.08 -34.18 -12.24
N PRO A 400 21.62 -35.30 -12.77
CA PRO A 400 22.55 -36.20 -12.08
C PRO A 400 23.86 -35.55 -11.58
N ALA A 401 24.12 -34.29 -11.89
CA ALA A 401 25.31 -33.56 -11.43
C ALA A 401 25.16 -32.88 -10.04
N ALA A 402 23.96 -32.86 -9.44
CA ALA A 402 23.72 -32.19 -8.17
C ALA A 402 23.76 -33.12 -6.92
N GLU A 403 24.05 -34.41 -7.10
CA GLU A 403 24.16 -35.38 -5.99
C GLU A 403 25.52 -35.35 -5.27
N ALA A 404 26.52 -34.65 -5.79
CA ALA A 404 27.87 -34.63 -5.20
C ALA A 404 28.08 -33.58 -4.08
N ALA A 405 27.06 -32.79 -3.71
CA ALA A 405 27.16 -31.83 -2.61
C ALA A 405 26.35 -32.32 -1.40
N PRO A 406 27.00 -32.62 -0.25
CA PRO A 406 26.26 -33.05 0.95
C PRO A 406 25.35 -31.91 1.40
N THR A 407 24.04 -32.18 1.34
CA THR A 407 23.00 -31.29 1.88
C THR A 407 23.19 -31.17 3.39
N PRO A 408 23.31 -29.97 4.00
CA PRO A 408 23.41 -29.85 5.45
C PRO A 408 22.11 -30.34 6.13
N PRO A 409 22.21 -31.09 7.25
CA PRO A 409 21.05 -31.62 7.97
C PRO A 409 20.29 -30.46 8.64
N GLY A 410 19.18 -30.05 8.05
CA GLY A 410 18.35 -28.94 8.56
C GLY A 410 17.22 -28.50 7.62
N GLY A 411 17.15 -29.01 6.39
CA GLY A 411 16.19 -28.57 5.36
C GLY A 411 14.78 -29.14 5.44
N GLU A 412 14.52 -30.16 6.26
CA GLU A 412 13.20 -30.83 6.29
C GLU A 412 12.15 -30.12 7.16
N ALA A 413 12.55 -29.55 8.29
CA ALA A 413 11.68 -28.77 9.18
C ALA A 413 11.00 -27.56 8.50
N PRO A 414 11.71 -26.69 7.73
CA PRO A 414 11.08 -25.54 7.07
C PRO A 414 10.12 -25.91 5.93
N ARG A 415 10.24 -27.11 5.33
CA ARG A 415 9.35 -27.56 4.25
C ARG A 415 8.01 -28.06 4.80
N ARG A 416 8.01 -28.84 5.90
CA ARG A 416 6.77 -29.30 6.56
C ARG A 416 5.96 -28.15 7.18
N MET A 417 6.65 -27.18 7.78
CA MET A 417 6.00 -26.03 8.42
C MET A 417 5.33 -25.07 7.42
N ARG A 418 5.94 -24.81 6.24
CA ARG A 418 5.33 -24.03 5.15
C ARG A 418 4.08 -24.69 4.55
N VAL A 419 4.04 -26.02 4.46
CA VAL A 419 2.88 -26.76 3.93
C VAL A 419 1.69 -26.67 4.89
N SER A 420 1.93 -26.63 6.20
CA SER A 420 0.90 -26.51 7.24
C SER A 420 0.15 -25.16 7.18
N TYR A 421 0.85 -24.02 7.22
CA TYR A 421 0.22 -22.68 7.20
C TYR A 421 -0.59 -22.41 5.92
N TRP A 422 -0.08 -22.83 4.76
CA TRP A 422 -0.81 -22.66 3.49
C TRP A 422 -2.10 -23.48 3.45
N SER A 423 -2.07 -24.69 4.01
CA SER A 423 -3.26 -25.55 4.11
C SER A 423 -4.31 -24.95 5.05
N MET A 424 -3.89 -24.37 6.17
CA MET A 424 -4.76 -23.70 7.14
C MET A 424 -5.40 -22.45 6.53
N LEU A 425 -4.60 -21.58 5.89
CA LEU A 425 -5.11 -20.39 5.22
C LEU A 425 -6.16 -20.72 4.16
N ARG A 426 -5.91 -21.74 3.33
CA ARG A 426 -6.87 -22.19 2.31
C ARG A 426 -8.18 -22.70 2.93
N ARG A 427 -8.12 -23.42 4.04
CA ARG A 427 -9.32 -23.85 4.78
C ARG A 427 -10.09 -22.65 5.33
N LEU A 428 -9.40 -21.68 5.93
CA LEU A 428 -10.02 -20.46 6.44
C LEU A 428 -10.73 -19.67 5.32
N VAL A 429 -10.09 -19.49 4.17
CA VAL A 429 -10.71 -18.84 2.99
C VAL A 429 -11.92 -19.63 2.50
N GLY A 430 -11.82 -20.96 2.44
CA GLY A 430 -12.94 -21.82 2.04
C GLY A 430 -14.13 -21.73 3.00
N VAL A 431 -13.88 -21.78 4.31
CA VAL A 431 -14.91 -21.60 5.34
C VAL A 431 -15.53 -20.22 5.26
N ALA A 432 -14.73 -19.16 5.09
CA ALA A 432 -15.23 -17.79 4.94
C ALA A 432 -16.11 -17.63 3.70
N ALA A 433 -15.74 -18.23 2.56
CA ALA A 433 -16.54 -18.21 1.33
C ALA A 433 -17.90 -18.92 1.52
N ILE A 434 -17.90 -20.08 2.18
CA ILE A 434 -19.14 -20.81 2.51
C ILE A 434 -20.00 -20.03 3.50
N ALA A 435 -19.39 -19.47 4.55
CA ALA A 435 -20.08 -18.65 5.53
C ALA A 435 -20.75 -17.44 4.88
N ALA A 436 -20.09 -16.79 3.92
CA ALA A 436 -20.68 -15.68 3.17
C ALA A 436 -21.93 -16.10 2.38
N VAL A 437 -21.94 -17.29 1.75
CA VAL A 437 -23.13 -17.81 1.07
C VAL A 437 -24.28 -18.05 2.06
N ILE A 438 -23.97 -18.63 3.23
CA ILE A 438 -24.95 -18.85 4.29
C ILE A 438 -25.53 -17.52 4.77
N MET A 439 -24.69 -16.50 4.97
CA MET A 439 -25.13 -15.15 5.35
C MET A 439 -26.09 -14.55 4.32
N ALA A 440 -25.80 -14.68 3.01
CA ALA A 440 -26.72 -14.24 1.97
C ALA A 440 -28.06 -14.99 2.02
N ALA A 441 -28.03 -16.31 2.19
CA ALA A 441 -29.23 -17.15 2.21
C ALA A 441 -30.17 -16.83 3.39
N ILE A 442 -29.61 -16.45 4.54
CA ILE A 442 -30.37 -16.09 5.75
C ILE A 442 -30.92 -14.65 5.68
N GLY A 443 -30.42 -13.81 4.76
CA GLY A 443 -30.88 -12.43 4.59
C GLY A 443 -29.90 -11.36 5.10
N TYR A 444 -28.60 -11.64 5.15
CA TYR A 444 -27.53 -10.65 5.39
C TYR A 444 -26.69 -10.42 4.12
N PRO A 445 -27.27 -9.82 3.05
CA PRO A 445 -26.57 -9.63 1.78
C PRO A 445 -25.35 -8.73 1.91
N ASN A 446 -25.40 -7.68 2.74
CA ASN A 446 -24.29 -6.75 2.94
C ASN A 446 -23.07 -7.44 3.57
N LEU A 447 -23.28 -8.25 4.61
CA LEU A 447 -22.21 -9.02 5.23
C LEU A 447 -21.60 -10.05 4.28
N SER A 448 -22.44 -10.77 3.54
CA SER A 448 -21.99 -11.72 2.50
C SER A 448 -21.11 -11.04 1.45
N ARG A 449 -21.58 -9.90 0.93
CA ARG A 449 -20.87 -9.09 -0.05
C ARG A 449 -19.53 -8.62 0.49
N TYR A 450 -19.50 -8.10 1.71
CA TYR A 450 -18.28 -7.63 2.38
C TYR A 450 -17.24 -8.74 2.48
N VAL A 451 -17.62 -9.93 2.94
CA VAL A 451 -16.69 -11.07 3.08
C VAL A 451 -16.13 -11.48 1.72
N ILE A 452 -16.97 -11.72 0.71
CA ILE A 452 -16.48 -12.17 -0.60
C ILE A 452 -15.63 -11.11 -1.28
N GLN A 453 -16.05 -9.83 -1.27
CA GLN A 453 -15.26 -8.75 -1.86
C GLN A 453 -13.89 -8.63 -1.20
N ASN A 454 -13.81 -8.68 0.13
CA ASN A 454 -12.54 -8.59 0.83
C ASN A 454 -11.65 -9.81 0.62
N LEU A 455 -12.22 -11.02 0.45
CA LEU A 455 -11.46 -12.19 0.04
C LEU A 455 -10.86 -12.03 -1.36
N LEU A 456 -11.65 -11.50 -2.32
CA LEU A 456 -11.20 -11.26 -3.69
C LEU A 456 -10.11 -10.17 -3.74
N LEU A 457 -10.33 -9.05 -3.05
CA LEU A 457 -9.35 -7.97 -2.94
C LEU A 457 -8.07 -8.43 -2.24
N SER A 458 -8.17 -9.24 -1.19
CA SER A 458 -7.01 -9.83 -0.51
C SER A 458 -6.21 -10.74 -1.45
N GLY A 459 -6.90 -11.58 -2.21
CA GLY A 459 -6.27 -12.44 -3.23
C GLY A 459 -5.57 -11.64 -4.32
N LEU A 460 -6.20 -10.57 -4.81
CA LEU A 460 -5.62 -9.65 -5.78
C LEU A 460 -4.38 -8.94 -5.22
N ALA A 461 -4.46 -8.40 -3.99
CA ALA A 461 -3.36 -7.72 -3.31
C ALA A 461 -2.15 -8.65 -3.14
N VAL A 462 -2.37 -9.89 -2.67
CA VAL A 462 -1.31 -10.91 -2.55
C VAL A 462 -0.69 -11.21 -3.92
N GLY A 463 -1.51 -11.34 -4.97
CA GLY A 463 -1.03 -11.54 -6.34
C GLY A 463 -0.13 -10.40 -6.83
N VAL A 464 -0.55 -9.15 -6.61
CA VAL A 464 0.23 -7.95 -6.98
C VAL A 464 1.52 -7.84 -6.18
N LEU A 465 1.48 -8.05 -4.86
CA LEU A 465 2.67 -8.03 -4.01
C LEU A 465 3.67 -9.12 -4.40
N PHE A 466 3.19 -10.29 -4.81
CA PHE A 466 4.05 -11.36 -5.32
C PHE A 466 4.77 -10.94 -6.61
N LEU A 467 4.09 -10.27 -7.53
CA LEU A 467 4.72 -9.71 -8.74
C LEU A 467 5.79 -8.67 -8.39
N ILE A 468 5.45 -7.70 -7.54
CA ILE A 468 6.36 -6.64 -7.11
C ILE A 468 7.61 -7.25 -6.47
N ARG A 469 7.43 -8.24 -5.57
CA ARG A 469 8.53 -8.98 -4.96
C ARG A 469 9.41 -9.66 -6.01
N GLY A 470 8.82 -10.30 -7.01
CA GLY A 470 9.57 -10.90 -8.12
C GLY A 470 10.42 -9.89 -8.88
N VAL A 471 9.81 -8.76 -9.27
CA VAL A 471 10.46 -7.64 -9.97
C VAL A 471 11.64 -7.08 -9.17
N ILE A 472 11.43 -6.72 -7.90
CA ILE A 472 12.48 -6.11 -7.08
C ILE A 472 13.63 -7.11 -6.81
N ARG A 473 13.33 -8.39 -6.56
CA ARG A 473 14.37 -9.43 -6.36
C ARG A 473 15.33 -9.55 -7.54
N GLU A 474 14.82 -9.32 -8.75
CA GLU A 474 15.63 -9.34 -9.95
C GLU A 474 16.35 -8.03 -10.20
N LEU A 475 15.72 -6.88 -9.93
CA LEU A 475 16.41 -5.59 -9.95
C LEU A 475 17.63 -5.59 -9.02
N ILE A 476 17.50 -6.13 -7.80
CA ILE A 476 18.63 -6.35 -6.88
C ILE A 476 19.72 -7.23 -7.53
N GLY A 477 19.31 -8.33 -8.18
CA GLY A 477 20.23 -9.23 -8.86
C GLY A 477 20.93 -8.61 -10.07
N MET A 478 20.25 -7.75 -10.83
CA MET A 478 20.80 -7.02 -11.96
C MET A 478 21.75 -5.91 -11.50
N ALA A 479 21.36 -5.12 -10.49
CA ALA A 479 22.17 -4.05 -9.92
C ALA A 479 23.51 -4.59 -9.39
N LEU A 480 23.49 -5.68 -8.61
CA LEU A 480 24.71 -6.29 -8.08
C LEU A 480 25.59 -6.95 -9.14
N ARG A 481 25.04 -7.33 -10.30
CA ARG A 481 25.81 -7.85 -11.46
C ARG A 481 26.31 -6.75 -12.39
N ALA A 482 25.91 -5.48 -12.19
CA ALA A 482 26.29 -4.40 -13.07
C ALA A 482 27.81 -4.19 -13.09
N ARG A 483 28.36 -3.91 -14.28
CA ARG A 483 29.80 -3.71 -14.51
C ARG A 483 30.35 -2.56 -13.66
N PHE A 484 29.52 -1.55 -13.39
CA PHE A 484 29.82 -0.45 -12.47
C PHE A 484 30.19 -0.94 -11.06
N VAL A 485 29.38 -1.83 -10.47
CA VAL A 485 29.62 -2.41 -9.14
C VAL A 485 30.84 -3.34 -9.15
N GLN A 486 31.14 -3.98 -10.28
CA GLN A 486 32.32 -4.84 -10.44
C GLN A 486 33.62 -4.03 -10.53
N VAL A 487 33.61 -2.93 -11.27
CA VAL A 487 34.82 -2.21 -11.67
C VAL A 487 35.12 -1.03 -10.74
N GLN A 488 34.11 -0.28 -10.28
CA GLN A 488 34.34 0.91 -9.44
C GLN A 488 34.35 0.61 -7.94
N LEU A 489 33.50 -0.31 -7.47
CA LEU A 489 33.42 -0.65 -6.04
C LEU A 489 34.36 -1.81 -5.63
N GLY A 490 35.00 -2.48 -6.59
CA GLY A 490 35.97 -3.56 -6.32
C GLY A 490 35.44 -4.73 -5.48
N LEU A 491 34.11 -4.89 -5.35
CA LEU A 491 33.53 -5.80 -4.37
C LEU A 491 33.77 -7.27 -4.75
N PRO A 492 34.47 -8.05 -3.89
CA PRO A 492 34.67 -9.48 -4.07
C PRO A 492 33.34 -10.22 -4.21
N HIS A 493 33.34 -11.32 -4.98
CA HIS A 493 32.13 -12.11 -5.24
C HIS A 493 31.42 -12.56 -3.94
N LYS A 494 32.19 -12.92 -2.91
CA LYS A 494 31.68 -13.32 -1.58
C LYS A 494 30.90 -12.20 -0.86
N ILE A 495 31.33 -10.94 -0.99
CA ILE A 495 30.67 -9.81 -0.33
C ILE A 495 29.34 -9.49 -1.03
N ARG A 496 29.35 -9.52 -2.37
CA ARG A 496 28.16 -9.29 -3.20
C ARG A 496 27.06 -10.35 -3.00
N SER A 497 27.44 -11.62 -2.84
CA SER A 497 26.47 -12.67 -2.53
C SER A 497 25.82 -12.47 -1.16
N ARG A 498 26.59 -11.99 -0.17
CA ARG A 498 26.10 -11.66 1.17
C ARG A 498 25.13 -10.48 1.16
N TYR A 499 25.46 -9.38 0.46
CA TYR A 499 24.51 -8.26 0.27
C TYR A 499 23.26 -8.69 -0.48
N LYS A 500 23.40 -9.50 -1.54
CA LYS A 500 22.24 -10.03 -2.28
C LYS A 500 21.32 -10.83 -1.37
N PHE A 501 21.87 -11.64 -0.48
CA PHE A 501 21.10 -12.39 0.51
C PHE A 501 20.33 -11.45 1.45
N TRP A 502 21.03 -10.53 2.12
CA TRP A 502 20.41 -9.60 3.08
C TRP A 502 19.38 -8.67 2.45
N LEU A 503 19.64 -8.13 1.26
CA LEU A 503 18.67 -7.30 0.53
C LEU A 503 17.40 -8.09 0.16
N ARG A 504 17.53 -9.38 -0.16
CA ARG A 504 16.37 -10.24 -0.43
C ARG A 504 15.61 -10.60 0.83
N VAL A 505 16.29 -10.81 1.95
CA VAL A 505 15.66 -11.04 3.26
C VAL A 505 14.90 -9.78 3.70
N LEU A 506 15.53 -8.61 3.60
CA LEU A 506 14.89 -7.32 3.90
C LEU A 506 13.67 -7.08 3.01
N LEU A 507 13.81 -7.30 1.69
CA LEU A 507 12.69 -7.18 0.76
C LEU A 507 11.55 -8.12 1.12
N ASP A 508 11.84 -9.37 1.47
CA ASP A 508 10.82 -10.30 1.90
C ASP A 508 10.11 -9.78 3.14
N PHE A 509 10.86 -9.37 4.18
CA PHE A 509 10.28 -8.80 5.39
C PHE A 509 9.36 -7.61 5.08
N VAL A 510 9.83 -6.63 4.30
CA VAL A 510 9.05 -5.46 3.89
C VAL A 510 7.78 -5.86 3.13
N VAL A 511 7.86 -6.82 2.20
CA VAL A 511 6.69 -7.27 1.43
C VAL A 511 5.67 -7.99 2.31
N HIS A 512 6.08 -8.78 3.30
CA HIS A 512 5.13 -9.43 4.22
C HIS A 512 4.47 -8.42 5.15
N VAL A 513 5.23 -7.45 5.69
CA VAL A 513 4.67 -6.37 6.53
C VAL A 513 3.71 -5.51 5.71
N ALA A 514 4.10 -5.08 4.50
CA ALA A 514 3.24 -4.35 3.59
C ALA A 514 1.98 -5.16 3.23
N GLY A 515 2.12 -6.47 3.01
CA GLY A 515 1.00 -7.37 2.77
C GLY A 515 0.03 -7.45 3.94
N LEU A 516 0.54 -7.54 5.17
CA LEU A 516 -0.28 -7.50 6.37
C LEU A 516 -1.06 -6.17 6.48
N VAL A 517 -0.37 -5.04 6.30
CA VAL A 517 -1.00 -3.70 6.31
C VAL A 517 -2.09 -3.58 5.25
N VAL A 518 -1.81 -3.98 4.02
CA VAL A 518 -2.79 -3.93 2.91
C VAL A 518 -3.99 -4.81 3.22
N ILE A 519 -3.78 -6.02 3.75
CA ILE A 519 -4.89 -6.91 4.15
C ILE A 519 -5.70 -6.27 5.27
N LEU A 520 -5.09 -5.70 6.31
CA LEU A 520 -5.82 -5.01 7.38
C LEU A 520 -6.69 -3.86 6.83
N ILE A 521 -6.17 -3.07 5.91
CA ILE A 521 -6.91 -1.98 5.25
C ILE A 521 -8.08 -2.53 4.43
N ILE A 522 -7.88 -3.61 3.67
CA ILE A 522 -8.96 -4.27 2.90
C ILE A 522 -10.08 -4.73 3.84
N TRP A 523 -9.73 -5.24 5.02
CA TRP A 523 -10.70 -5.66 6.04
C TRP A 523 -11.19 -4.51 6.94
N GLY A 524 -10.98 -3.25 6.53
CA GLY A 524 -11.60 -2.09 7.15
C GLY A 524 -10.88 -1.51 8.36
N VAL A 525 -9.64 -1.93 8.64
CA VAL A 525 -8.83 -1.28 9.67
C VAL A 525 -8.32 0.07 9.14
N PRO A 526 -8.60 1.20 9.82
CA PRO A 526 -8.12 2.50 9.39
C PRO A 526 -6.59 2.57 9.35
N ALA A 527 -6.04 3.27 8.35
CA ALA A 527 -4.60 3.43 8.20
C ALA A 527 -3.96 4.14 9.40
N GLU A 528 -4.73 5.00 10.07
CA GLU A 528 -4.33 5.72 11.26
C GLU A 528 -4.16 4.81 12.46
N THR A 529 -5.11 3.89 12.66
CA THR A 529 -5.01 2.89 13.72
C THR A 529 -3.77 2.01 13.52
N ILE A 530 -3.49 1.63 12.27
CA ILE A 530 -2.27 0.89 11.93
C ILE A 530 -1.02 1.73 12.20
N ALA A 531 -1.03 3.03 11.89
CA ALA A 531 0.09 3.92 12.16
C ALA A 531 0.35 4.10 13.66
N VAL A 532 -0.69 4.20 14.49
CA VAL A 532 -0.59 4.22 15.95
C VAL A 532 0.02 2.92 16.45
N TRP A 533 -0.51 1.76 16.04
CA TRP A 533 0.07 0.46 16.41
C TRP A 533 1.52 0.29 15.97
N ALA A 534 1.88 0.83 14.80
CA ALA A 534 3.25 0.82 14.32
C ALA A 534 4.16 1.73 15.16
N ALA A 535 3.68 2.91 15.57
CA ALA A 535 4.41 3.81 16.47
C ALA A 535 4.61 3.17 17.85
N ASP A 536 3.54 2.59 18.42
CA ASP A 536 3.57 1.90 19.72
C ASP A 536 4.55 0.72 19.67
N ALA A 537 4.52 -0.09 18.61
CA ALA A 537 5.42 -1.23 18.44
C ALA A 537 6.90 -0.83 18.27
N LEU A 538 7.18 0.39 17.80
CA LEU A 538 8.55 0.91 17.68
C LEU A 538 9.05 1.53 18.99
N GLN A 539 8.16 2.12 19.79
CA GLN A 539 8.50 2.90 20.98
C GLN A 539 8.45 2.06 22.28
N GLU A 540 7.44 1.21 22.49
CA GLU A 540 7.26 0.49 23.76
C GLU A 540 6.75 -0.95 23.56
N ILE A 541 7.63 -1.96 23.60
CA ILE A 541 7.22 -3.36 23.75
C ILE A 541 7.35 -3.76 25.23
N ARG A 542 6.22 -3.88 25.94
CA ARG A 542 6.17 -4.36 27.33
C ARG A 542 6.07 -5.88 27.37
N ILE A 543 7.08 -6.56 27.93
CA ILE A 543 7.01 -8.00 28.25
C ILE A 543 7.16 -8.13 29.77
N GLY A 544 6.04 -8.36 30.47
CA GLY A 544 6.01 -8.37 31.93
C GLY A 544 6.34 -6.98 32.50
N ASN A 545 7.37 -6.90 33.35
CA ASN A 545 7.82 -5.65 33.98
C ASN A 545 8.99 -4.97 33.24
N VAL A 546 9.39 -5.49 32.08
CA VAL A 546 10.50 -4.95 31.28
C VAL A 546 9.96 -4.27 30.02
N THR A 547 10.25 -2.98 29.88
CA THR A 547 10.00 -2.18 28.67
C THR A 547 11.19 -2.32 27.73
N ILE A 548 10.97 -2.89 26.55
CA ILE A 548 11.98 -2.99 25.50
C ILE A 548 11.59 -2.04 24.38
N SER A 549 12.35 -0.96 24.20
CA SER A 549 12.20 -0.02 23.08
C SER A 549 13.07 -0.48 21.91
N LEU A 550 12.49 -0.61 20.71
CA LEU A 550 13.21 -1.01 19.51
C LEU A 550 14.18 0.10 19.06
N VAL A 551 13.80 1.35 19.31
CA VAL A 551 14.66 2.53 19.09
C VAL A 551 15.89 2.45 20.00
N ASP A 552 15.71 2.10 21.27
CA ASP A 552 16.82 2.00 22.23
C ASP A 552 17.79 0.89 21.83
N ILE A 553 17.28 -0.24 21.34
CA ILE A 553 18.10 -1.32 20.79
C ILE A 553 18.87 -0.83 19.55
N LEU A 554 18.22 -0.13 18.62
CA LEU A 554 18.88 0.37 17.41
C LEU A 554 19.94 1.42 17.74
N VAL A 555 19.67 2.33 18.67
CA VAL A 555 20.64 3.31 19.17
C VAL A 555 21.80 2.60 19.85
N ALA A 556 21.54 1.61 20.70
CA ALA A 556 22.58 0.82 21.35
C ALA A 556 23.47 0.09 20.32
N VAL A 557 22.87 -0.53 19.30
CA VAL A 557 23.62 -1.17 18.19
C VAL A 557 24.42 -0.14 17.39
N ALA A 558 23.86 1.04 17.11
CA ALA A 558 24.54 2.10 16.37
C ALA A 558 25.73 2.65 17.14
N VAL A 559 25.55 2.95 18.43
CA VAL A 559 26.61 3.39 19.34
C VAL A 559 27.69 2.33 19.46
N PHE A 560 27.31 1.06 19.67
CA PHE A 560 28.25 -0.05 19.73
C PHE A 560 29.06 -0.20 18.43
N THR A 561 28.39 -0.11 17.28
CA THR A 561 29.05 -0.19 15.97
C THR A 561 30.00 0.98 15.76
N LEU A 562 29.60 2.20 16.14
CA LEU A 562 30.41 3.40 16.06
C LEU A 562 31.66 3.29 16.92
N VAL A 563 31.52 2.88 18.19
CA VAL A 563 32.63 2.60 19.10
C VAL A 563 33.56 1.56 18.49
N LEU A 564 33.03 0.45 17.98
CA LEU A 564 33.84 -0.61 17.37
C LEU A 564 34.61 -0.13 16.14
N ILE A 565 34.01 0.74 15.32
CA ILE A 565 34.69 1.37 14.18
C ILE A 565 35.80 2.32 14.67
N LEU A 566 35.52 3.17 15.65
CA LEU A 566 36.49 4.09 16.25
C LEU A 566 37.67 3.35 16.87
N THR A 567 37.40 2.31 17.67
CA THR A 567 38.45 1.48 18.28
C THR A 567 39.29 0.81 17.20
N ARG A 568 38.68 0.23 16.16
CA ARG A 568 39.43 -0.36 15.03
C ARG A 568 40.22 0.68 14.22
N ALA A 569 39.68 1.87 14.03
CA ALA A 569 40.36 2.95 13.33
C ALA A 569 41.57 3.45 14.13
N LEU A 570 41.42 3.59 15.45
CA LEU A 570 42.50 3.96 16.37
C LEU A 570 43.58 2.87 16.43
N GLN A 571 43.20 1.60 16.58
CA GLN A 571 44.12 0.46 16.50
C GLN A 571 44.91 0.49 15.19
N ARG A 572 44.23 0.72 14.07
CA ARG A 572 44.85 0.77 12.74
C ARG A 572 45.78 1.97 12.58
N MET A 573 45.39 3.15 13.03
CA MET A 573 46.22 4.36 13.01
C MET A 573 47.47 4.17 13.87
N LEU A 574 47.33 3.64 15.08
CA LEU A 574 48.47 3.37 15.97
C LEU A 574 49.43 2.36 15.34
N ALA A 575 48.90 1.26 14.77
CA ALA A 575 49.70 0.21 14.15
C ALA A 575 50.38 0.63 12.83
N GLU A 576 49.69 1.37 11.96
CA GLU A 576 50.17 1.70 10.61
C GLU A 576 50.90 3.05 10.53
N GLN A 577 50.57 4.02 11.38
CA GLN A 577 51.12 5.40 11.29
C GLN A 577 51.99 5.80 12.47
N VAL A 578 51.64 5.43 13.71
CA VAL A 578 52.37 5.93 14.89
C VAL A 578 53.54 5.02 15.25
N PHE A 579 53.28 3.73 15.47
CA PHE A 579 54.31 2.81 15.91
C PHE A 579 55.51 2.65 14.95
N PRO A 580 55.36 2.73 13.62
CA PRO A 580 56.49 2.69 12.69
C PRO A 580 57.47 3.84 12.80
N HIS A 581 57.02 5.01 13.27
CA HIS A 581 57.83 6.21 13.45
C HIS A 581 58.31 6.41 14.89
N THR A 582 58.11 5.41 15.75
CA THR A 582 58.59 5.40 17.13
C THR A 582 59.70 4.37 17.26
N ASP A 583 60.75 4.63 18.05
CA ASP A 583 61.88 3.72 18.33
C ASP A 583 61.48 2.52 19.22
N LEU A 584 60.36 1.88 18.89
CA LEU A 584 59.84 0.69 19.57
C LEU A 584 60.31 -0.57 18.85
N ASP A 585 60.87 -1.49 19.63
CA ASP A 585 61.28 -2.81 19.15
C ASP A 585 60.08 -3.61 18.60
N ILE A 586 60.34 -4.47 17.60
CA ILE A 586 59.32 -5.17 16.81
C ILE A 586 58.44 -6.06 17.71
N GLY A 587 59.03 -6.68 18.74
CA GLY A 587 58.30 -7.49 19.73
C GLY A 587 57.30 -6.67 20.53
N VAL A 588 57.70 -5.47 20.98
CA VAL A 588 56.85 -4.55 21.76
C VAL A 588 55.71 -4.00 20.89
N ARG A 589 55.99 -3.68 19.63
CA ARG A 589 54.98 -3.24 18.66
C ARG A 589 53.89 -4.29 18.42
N ASN A 590 54.29 -5.56 18.24
CA ASN A 590 53.35 -6.66 18.02
C ASN A 590 52.52 -6.96 19.27
N SER A 591 53.14 -6.93 20.46
CA SER A 591 52.41 -7.11 21.73
C SER A 591 51.43 -5.97 22.03
N LEU A 592 51.82 -4.71 21.77
CA LEU A 592 50.92 -3.56 21.93
C LEU A 592 49.75 -3.59 20.94
N SER A 593 50.01 -3.93 19.67
CA SER A 593 48.95 -4.09 18.67
C SER A 593 47.99 -5.22 19.02
N ALA A 594 48.48 -6.33 19.56
CA ALA A 594 47.66 -7.46 19.99
C ALA A 594 46.86 -7.14 21.26
N GLY A 595 47.49 -6.47 22.24
CA GLY A 595 46.85 -6.05 23.50
C GLY A 595 45.75 -5.01 23.29
N LEU A 596 46.00 -4.02 22.45
CA LEU A 596 44.98 -3.04 22.05
C LEU A 596 43.84 -3.67 21.24
N GLY A 597 44.07 -4.81 20.57
CA GLY A 597 43.06 -5.57 19.83
C GLY A 597 42.16 -6.46 20.70
N TYR A 598 42.57 -6.74 21.93
CA TYR A 598 41.85 -7.60 22.87
C TYR A 598 40.82 -6.84 23.73
N VAL A 599 41.06 -5.55 23.96
CA VAL A 599 40.15 -4.60 24.66
C VAL A 599 39.28 -3.89 23.63
#